data_AF-A0A1D8X7A1-F1
#
_entry.id   AF-A0A1D8X7A1-F1
#
_cell.length_a   1.000
_cell.length_b   1.000
_cell.length_c   1.000
_cell.angle_alpha   90.00
_cell.angle_beta   90.00
_cell.angle_gamma   90.00
#
_symmetry.space_group_name_H-M   'P 1'
#
loop_
_entity.id
_entity.type
_entity.pdbx_description
1 polymer ?
#
loop_
_entity_poly.entity_id
_entity_poly.type
_entity_poly.pdbx_seq_one_letter_code
_entity_poly.pdbx_strand_id
1 'polypeptide(L)' 'MLHKFNWFGLRWGALIIIGALLIDIEFLILNISFCLFHINLGLKTIVRDYIHTERIRVMSSSAIKICYIELIRCAVELFV' A
#
# COMPACT_ATOMS: atom_id res chain seq x y z
N MET A 1 -8.85 -27.12 37.10
CA MET A 1 -7.71 -26.59 37.88
C MET A 1 -7.00 -25.52 37.05
N LEU A 2 -7.67 -24.40 36.79
CA LEU A 2 -7.05 -23.22 36.22
C LEU A 2 -6.46 -22.44 37.39
N HIS A 3 -5.14 -22.32 37.49
CA HIS A 3 -4.44 -21.10 37.92
C HIS A 3 -3.00 -21.37 38.34
N LYS A 4 -2.08 -21.13 37.41
CA LYS A 4 -1.00 -20.14 37.58
C LYS A 4 -0.73 -19.51 36.22
N PHE A 5 -1.62 -18.61 35.79
CA PHE A 5 -1.24 -17.67 34.73
C PHE A 5 -0.04 -16.88 35.26
N ASN A 6 1.13 -17.14 34.69
CA ASN A 6 2.30 -16.34 35.01
C ASN A 6 2.00 -14.92 34.48
N TRP A 7 1.78 -13.99 35.39
CA TRP A 7 1.52 -12.58 35.08
C TRP A 7 2.54 -12.01 34.09
N PHE A 8 3.79 -12.46 34.21
CA PHE A 8 4.86 -12.12 33.28
C PHE A 8 4.58 -12.67 31.87
N GLY A 9 4.22 -13.95 31.75
CA GLY A 9 3.88 -14.59 30.47
C GLY A 9 2.69 -13.93 29.77
N LEU A 10 1.68 -13.47 30.52
CA LEU A 10 0.53 -12.76 29.96
C LEU A 10 0.93 -11.40 29.34
N ARG A 11 1.86 -10.68 29.99
CA ARG A 11 2.41 -9.42 29.45
C ARG A 11 3.26 -9.66 28.20
N TRP A 12 4.08 -10.70 28.19
CA TRP A 12 4.83 -11.09 26.99
C TRP A 12 3.92 -11.49 25.84
N GLY A 13 2.85 -12.26 26.12
CA GLY A 13 1.84 -12.59 25.12
C GLY A 13 1.21 -11.35 24.50
N ALA A 14 0.83 -10.36 25.33
CA ALA A 14 0.28 -9.09 24.83
C ALA A 14 1.30 -8.31 23.97
N LEU A 15 2.57 -8.25 24.38
CA LEU A 15 3.63 -7.60 23.60
C LEU A 15 3.87 -8.29 22.25
N ILE A 16 3.85 -9.62 22.21
CA ILE A 16 3.98 -10.40 20.97
C ILE A 16 2.81 -10.11 20.03
N ILE A 17 1.57 -10.08 20.53
CA ILE A 17 0.39 -9.78 19.72
C ILE A 17 0.47 -8.38 19.14
N ILE A 18 0.86 -7.38 19.94
CA ILE A 18 1.06 -6.01 19.46
C ILE A 18 2.16 -5.94 18.40
N GLY A 19 3.29 -6.63 18.64
CA GLY A 19 4.40 -6.68 17.69
C GLY A 19 3.99 -7.32 16.36
N ALA A 20 3.26 -8.44 16.41
CA ALA A 20 2.75 -9.10 15.20
C ALA A 20 1.79 -8.19 14.43
N LEU A 21 0.85 -7.52 15.12
CA LEU A 21 -0.07 -6.58 14.49
C LEU A 21 0.65 -5.43 13.78
N LEU A 22 1.72 -4.89 14.38
CA LEU A 22 2.52 -3.82 13.75
C LEU A 22 3.22 -4.32 12.49
N ILE A 23 3.78 -5.53 12.51
CA ILE A 23 4.42 -6.16 11.35
C ILE A 23 3.39 -6.38 10.23
N ASP A 24 2.20 -6.87 10.56
CA ASP A 24 1.14 -7.10 9.58
C ASP A 24 0.71 -5.78 8.90
N ILE A 25 0.55 -4.71 9.67
CA ILE A 25 0.25 -3.36 9.15
C ILE A 25 1.38 -2.85 8.26
N GLU A 26 2.64 -3.04 8.65
CA GLU A 26 3.79 -2.64 7.84
C GLU A 26 3.81 -3.36 6.49
N PHE A 27 3.66 -4.69 6.48
CA PHE A 27 3.60 -5.46 5.25
C PHE A 27 2.44 -5.05 4.35
N LEU A 28 1.27 -4.78 4.93
CA LEU A 28 0.11 -4.30 4.21
C LEU A 28 0.39 -2.96 3.48
N ILE A 29 0.92 -1.97 4.21
CA ILE A 29 1.26 -0.65 3.66
C ILE A 29 2.35 -0.78 2.58
N LEU A 30 3.37 -1.61 2.82
CA LEU A 30 4.47 -1.84 1.89
C LEU A 30 3.95 -2.42 0.56
N ASN A 31 3.10 -3.46 0.63
CA ASN A 31 2.56 -4.09 -0.56
C ASN A 31 1.68 -3.14 -1.38
N ILE A 32 0.82 -2.35 -0.73
CA ILE A 32 -0.03 -1.38 -1.43
C ILE A 32 0.83 -0.30 -2.09
N SER A 33 1.78 0.25 -1.34
CA SER A 33 2.72 1.26 -1.86
C SER A 33 3.49 0.72 -3.08
N PHE A 34 3.95 -0.52 -3.01
CA PHE A 34 4.65 -1.18 -4.11
C PHE A 34 3.76 -1.36 -5.35
N CYS A 35 2.52 -1.83 -5.17
CA CYS A 35 1.57 -1.98 -6.26
C CYS A 35 1.25 -0.65 -6.95
N LEU A 36 0.97 0.40 -6.16
CA LEU A 36 0.71 1.75 -6.69
C LEU A 36 1.92 2.28 -7.45
N PHE A 37 3.12 2.12 -6.91
CA PHE A 37 4.36 2.51 -7.55
C PHE A 37 4.57 1.77 -8.88
N HIS A 38 4.39 0.44 -8.87
CA HIS A 38 4.53 -0.41 -10.05
C HIS A 38 3.58 0.02 -11.18
N ILE A 39 2.30 0.25 -10.85
CA ILE A 39 1.28 0.71 -11.81
C ILE A 39 1.68 2.06 -12.42
N ASN A 40 2.07 3.03 -11.59
CA ASN A 40 2.48 4.36 -12.06
C ASN A 40 3.68 4.30 -13.02
N LEU A 41 4.69 3.48 -12.68
CA LEU A 41 5.86 3.31 -13.52
C LEU A 41 5.53 2.59 -14.83
N GLY A 42 4.68 1.55 -14.77
CA GLY A 42 4.21 0.81 -15.94
C GLY A 42 3.47 1.71 -16.92
N LEU A 43 2.51 2.51 -16.43
CA LEU A 43 1.74 3.43 -17.28
C LEU A 43 2.63 4.51 -17.91
N LYS A 44 3.58 5.08 -17.16
CA LYS A 44 4.54 6.04 -17.72
C LYS A 44 5.41 5.43 -18.82
N THR A 45 5.81 4.17 -18.64
CA THR A 45 6.59 3.42 -19.64
C THR A 45 5.76 3.22 -20.91
N ILE A 46 4.51 2.77 -20.80
CA ILE A 46 3.59 2.62 -21.94
C ILE A 46 3.42 3.95 -22.69
N VAL A 47 3.16 5.05 -21.98
CA VAL A 47 3.04 6.38 -22.61
C VAL A 47 4.30 6.76 -23.37
N ARG A 48 5.48 6.52 -22.77
CA ARG A 48 6.75 6.85 -23.41
C ARG A 48 7.00 6.02 -24.68
N ASP A 49 6.64 4.75 -24.64
CA ASP A 49 6.96 3.80 -25.71
C ASP A 49 6.00 3.94 -26.90
N TYR A 50 4.72 4.25 -26.64
CA TYR A 50 3.68 4.23 -27.68
C TYR A 50 3.14 5.62 -28.07
N ILE A 51 3.37 6.68 -27.29
CA ILE A 51 2.83 8.02 -27.58
C ILE A 51 3.93 8.97 -28.05
N HIS A 52 4.03 9.14 -29.36
CA HIS A 52 5.05 9.99 -29.97
C HIS A 52 4.64 11.47 -30.08
N THR A 53 3.35 11.78 -30.06
CA THR A 53 2.85 13.16 -30.12
C THR A 53 2.91 13.83 -28.75
N GLU A 54 3.64 14.94 -28.63
CA GLU A 54 3.89 15.62 -27.36
C GLU A 54 2.59 16.08 -26.66
N ARG A 55 1.64 16.65 -27.41
CA ARG A 55 0.34 17.06 -26.85
C ARG A 55 -0.40 15.90 -26.19
N ILE A 56 -0.41 14.73 -26.83
CA ILE A 56 -1.07 13.53 -26.30
C ILE A 56 -0.30 13.01 -25.08
N ARG A 57 1.04 13.00 -25.13
CA ARG A 57 1.91 12.58 -24.02
C ARG A 57 1.67 13.39 -22.75
N VAL A 58 1.52 14.70 -22.87
CA VAL A 58 1.18 15.59 -21.74
C VAL A 58 -0.21 15.27 -21.20
N MET A 59 -1.22 15.12 -22.07
CA MET A 59 -2.58 14.75 -21.66
C MET A 59 -2.60 13.40 -20.93
N SER A 60 -1.93 12.39 -21.46
CA SER A 60 -1.81 11.07 -20.84
C SER A 60 -1.07 11.13 -19.50
N SER A 61 -0.02 11.94 -19.38
CA SER A 61 0.72 12.12 -18.12
C SER A 61 -0.17 12.75 -17.03
N SER A 62 -1.02 13.71 -17.40
CA SER A 62 -2.00 14.29 -16.49
C SER A 62 -3.07 13.27 -16.07
N ALA A 63 -3.56 12.46 -17.02
CA ALA A 63 -4.51 11.39 -16.73
C ALA A 63 -3.92 10.33 -15.79
N ILE A 64 -2.66 9.94 -15.98
CA ILE A 64 -1.95 9.02 -15.07
C ILE A 64 -1.89 9.59 -13.65
N LYS A 65 -1.60 10.90 -13.49
CA LYS A 65 -1.59 11.54 -12.16
C LYS A 65 -2.96 11.51 -11.49
N ILE A 66 -4.02 11.81 -12.24
CA ILE A 66 -5.40 11.76 -11.71
C ILE A 66 -5.75 10.32 -11.31
N CYS A 67 -5.49 9.36 -12.20
CA CYS A 67 -5.71 7.93 -11.93
C CYS A 67 -4.93 7.47 -10.69
N TYR A 68 -3.69 7.91 -10.51
CA TYR A 68 -2.89 7.58 -9.33
C TYR A 68 -3.52 8.10 -8.03
N ILE A 69 -4.07 9.32 -8.04
CA ILE A 69 -4.80 9.89 -6.89
C ILE A 69 -6.07 9.07 -6.60
N GLU A 70 -6.83 8.69 -7.63
CA GLU A 70 -8.03 7.87 -7.49
C GLU A 70 -7.71 6.47 -6.94
N LEU A 71 -6.60 5.86 -7.38
CA LEU A 71 -6.13 4.58 -6.86
C LEU A 71 -5.72 4.69 -5.39
N ILE A 72 -5.06 5.77 -4.98
CA ILE A 72 -4.77 6.03 -3.56
C ILE A 72 -6.07 6.16 -2.77
N ARG A 73 -7.06 6.94 -3.27
CA ARG A 73 -8.36 7.08 -2.61
C ARG A 73 -9.02 5.73 -2.41
N CYS A 74 -9.08 4.91 -3.47
CA CYS A 74 -9.67 3.57 -3.42
C CYS A 74 -8.93 2.64 -2.45
N ALA A 75 -7.59 2.71 -2.41
CA ALA A 75 -6.80 1.94 -1.47
C ALA A 75 -7.09 2.35 -0.01
N VAL A 76 -7.26 3.65 0.27
CA VAL A 76 -7.63 4.14 1.61
C VAL A 76 -9.04 3.72 1.99
N GLU A 77 -10.00 3.82 1.05
CA GLU A 77 -11.40 3.39 1.26
C GLU A 77 -11.53 1.91 1.60
N LEU A 78 -10.57 1.08 1.17
CA LEU A 78 -10.55 -0.34 1.52
C LEU A 78 -10.27 -0.59 3.03
N PHE A 79 -9.75 0.42 3.74
CA PHE A 79 -9.43 0.36 5.17
C PHE A 79 -10.36 1.17 6.07
N VAL A 80 -11.25 1.98 5.49
CA VAL A 80 -12.22 2.83 6.21
C VAL A 80 -13.59 2.19 6.16
#